data_AF-A0A4R5YI27-F1
#
_entry.id   AF-A0A4R5YI27-F1
#
_cell.length_a   1.000
_cell.length_b   1.000
_cell.length_c   1.000
_cell.angle_alpha   90.00
_cell.angle_beta   90.00
_cell.angle_gamma   90.00
#
_symmetry.space_group_name_H-M   'P 1'
#
loop_
_entity.id
_entity.type
_entity.pdbx_description
1 polymer ?
#
loop_
_entity_poly.entity_id
_entity_poly.type
_entity_poly.pdbx_seq_one_letter_code
_entity_poly.pdbx_strand_id
1 'polypeptide(L)'
;MIGALRAGPLTVIDDLAIVFDDDSRIRWSRGQGDRWLLVESWPNTEERAAVDQHLEGGGCMLVLTDAQPITTYALGDEVPAADGPVAEGEVVELSLPHFDWLPDVIRARGEAFLRAQQERFAVLPALLRPPVVLEGDEPFSAGKVSFALLSAGVTRARLERELTEYLAYLRSTDDITRRTA
;
A
#
# COMPACT_ATOMS: atom_id res chain seq x y z
N MET A 1 18.75 -11.79 -10.72
CA MET A 1 18.05 -12.22 -9.51
C MET A 1 18.00 -11.04 -8.56
N ILE A 2 16.91 -10.29 -8.57
CA ILE A 2 16.69 -9.22 -7.59
C ILE A 2 15.79 -9.84 -6.54
N GLY A 3 16.31 -9.98 -5.31
CA GLY A 3 15.57 -10.55 -4.20
C GLY A 3 14.38 -9.67 -3.85
N ALA A 4 13.26 -10.30 -3.48
CA ALA A 4 12.10 -9.58 -2.97
C ALA A 4 12.51 -8.82 -1.70
N LEU A 5 12.63 -7.50 -1.80
CA LEU A 5 12.83 -6.65 -0.63
C LEU A 5 11.46 -6.54 0.07
N ARG A 6 11.34 -7.14 1.25
CA ARG A 6 10.14 -7.05 2.10
C ARG A 6 10.44 -6.07 3.23
N ALA A 7 9.81 -4.90 3.18
CA ALA A 7 9.91 -3.88 4.23
C ALA A 7 8.51 -3.33 4.52
N GLY A 8 7.85 -3.87 5.56
CA GLY A 8 6.50 -3.44 5.96
C GLY A 8 5.47 -3.51 4.83
N PRO A 9 4.85 -2.39 4.42
CA PRO A 9 3.80 -2.37 3.39
C PRO A 9 4.32 -2.52 1.95
N LEU A 10 5.64 -2.47 1.71
CA LEU A 10 6.24 -2.51 0.38
C LEU A 10 6.73 -3.92 0.02
N THR A 11 6.41 -4.36 -1.19
CA THR A 11 6.98 -5.53 -1.87
C THR A 11 7.37 -5.16 -3.29
N VAL A 12 8.61 -5.46 -3.69
CA VAL A 12 9.07 -5.22 -5.07
C VAL A 12 9.17 -6.53 -5.83
N ILE A 13 8.55 -6.58 -7.02
CA ILE A 13 8.59 -7.69 -7.97
C ILE A 13 9.13 -7.15 -9.30
N ASP A 14 10.41 -7.40 -9.57
CA ASP A 14 11.15 -6.84 -10.70
C ASP A 14 11.06 -5.29 -10.75
N ASP A 15 10.41 -4.73 -11.77
CA ASP A 15 10.17 -3.30 -12.00
C ASP A 15 8.84 -2.79 -11.42
N LEU A 16 8.06 -3.63 -10.74
CA LEU A 16 6.83 -3.24 -10.05
C LEU A 16 7.03 -3.16 -8.53
N ALA A 17 6.81 -1.98 -7.97
CA ALA A 17 6.65 -1.78 -6.54
C ALA A 17 5.17 -1.94 -6.17
N ILE A 18 4.86 -2.80 -5.20
CA ILE A 18 3.52 -3.02 -4.67
C ILE A 18 3.49 -2.47 -3.25
N VAL A 19 2.61 -1.51 -2.99
CA VAL A 19 2.47 -0.88 -1.68
C VAL A 19 1.07 -1.13 -1.13
N PHE A 20 0.98 -1.70 0.07
CA PHE A 20 -0.28 -1.81 0.80
C PHE A 20 -0.48 -0.55 1.65
N ASP A 21 -1.53 0.21 1.34
CA ASP A 21 -1.95 1.38 2.09
C ASP A 21 -2.98 0.96 3.15
N ASP A 22 -2.47 0.22 4.15
CA ASP A 22 -3.21 -0.40 5.25
C ASP A 22 -2.49 -0.18 6.61
N ASP A 23 -2.96 -0.85 7.67
CA ASP A 23 -2.42 -0.78 9.02
C ASP A 23 -0.95 -1.23 9.14
N SER A 24 -0.43 -1.98 8.16
CA SER A 24 0.98 -2.38 8.11
C SER A 24 1.95 -1.21 7.89
N ARG A 25 1.40 -0.03 7.57
CA ARG A 25 2.13 1.24 7.58
C ARG A 25 2.50 1.71 8.99
N ILE A 26 1.80 1.27 10.04
CA ILE A 26 2.06 1.68 11.42
C ILE A 26 3.08 0.71 12.04
N ARG A 27 4.29 1.20 12.34
CA ARG A 27 5.40 0.33 12.77
C ARG A 27 5.64 0.37 14.25
N TRP A 28 5.70 -0.83 14.80
CA TRP A 28 5.97 -1.10 16.21
C TRP A 28 7.35 -1.72 16.36
N SER A 29 8.08 -1.32 17.40
CA SER A 29 9.30 -2.01 17.82
C SER A 29 9.25 -2.36 19.29
N ARG A 30 10.06 -3.35 19.65
CA ARG A 30 10.25 -3.75 21.04
C ARG A 30 11.30 -2.84 21.67
N GLY A 31 10.86 -1.98 22.58
CA GLY A 31 11.72 -1.12 23.39
C GLY A 31 12.46 -1.88 24.50
N GLN A 32 13.17 -1.14 25.35
CA GLN A 32 13.77 -1.72 26.55
C GLN A 32 12.67 -2.17 27.54
N GLY A 33 12.84 -3.36 28.11
CA GLY A 33 11.91 -3.88 29.13
C GLY A 33 10.66 -4.58 28.58
N ASP A 34 10.70 -5.08 27.34
CA ASP A 34 9.61 -5.84 26.72
C ASP A 34 8.32 -5.04 26.43
N ARG A 35 8.45 -3.72 26.31
CA ARG A 35 7.35 -2.84 25.89
C ARG A 35 7.34 -2.64 24.38
N TRP A 36 6.15 -2.58 23.79
CA TRP A 36 6.00 -2.16 22.39
C TRP A 36 5.95 -0.65 22.32
N LEU A 37 6.69 -0.05 21.40
CA LEU A 37 6.70 1.38 21.15
C LEU A 37 6.39 1.62 19.69
N LEU A 38 5.53 2.59 19.41
CA LEU A 38 5.34 3.11 18.08
C LEU A 38 6.65 3.81 17.66
N VAL A 39 7.21 3.37 16.54
CA VAL A 39 8.50 3.91 16.05
C VAL A 39 8.26 5.01 15.06
N GLU A 40 7.54 4.69 13.99
CA GLU A 40 7.33 5.56 12.84
C GLU A 40 6.18 5.02 11.99
N SER A 41 5.62 5.88 11.14
CA SER A 41 4.77 5.44 10.04
C SER A 41 5.61 5.23 8.78
N TRP A 42 5.26 4.24 7.98
CA TRP A 42 5.82 4.05 6.65
C TRP A 42 5.24 5.10 5.67
N PRO A 43 6.06 5.61 4.73
CA PRO A 43 7.50 5.36 4.57
C PRO A 43 8.36 6.27 5.45
N ASN A 44 9.49 5.74 5.92
CA ASN A 44 10.55 6.57 6.49
C ASN A 44 11.38 7.25 5.39
N THR A 45 12.38 8.06 5.76
CA THR A 45 13.19 8.83 4.81
C THR A 45 13.94 7.95 3.80
N GLU A 46 14.51 6.83 4.25
CA GLU A 46 15.27 5.92 3.38
C GLU A 46 14.34 5.20 2.40
N GLU A 47 13.18 4.77 2.87
CA GLU A 47 12.19 4.06 2.06
C GLU A 47 11.52 4.97 1.06
N ARG A 48 11.27 6.22 1.44
CA ARG A 48 10.80 7.26 0.51
C ARG A 48 11.81 7.46 -0.61
N ALA A 49 13.08 7.62 -0.28
CA ALA A 49 14.14 7.75 -1.28
C ALA A 49 14.25 6.52 -2.20
N ALA A 50 14.04 5.31 -1.65
CA ALA A 50 14.03 4.08 -2.44
C ALA A 50 12.84 4.01 -3.42
N VAL A 51 11.64 4.43 -2.98
CA VAL A 51 10.46 4.53 -3.86
C VAL A 51 10.68 5.57 -4.96
N ASP A 52 11.21 6.74 -4.61
CA ASP A 52 11.50 7.80 -5.57
C ASP A 52 12.53 7.31 -6.62
N GLN A 53 13.62 6.68 -6.16
CA GLN A 53 14.63 6.09 -7.05
C GLN A 53 14.05 5.01 -7.97
N HIS A 54 13.14 4.16 -7.46
CA HIS A 54 12.48 3.13 -8.26
C HIS A 54 11.67 3.74 -9.40
N LEU A 55 10.88 4.78 -9.10
CA LEU A 55 10.07 5.49 -10.08
C LEU A 55 10.93 6.27 -11.09
N GLU A 56 11.98 6.95 -10.65
CA GLU A 56 12.94 7.64 -11.52
C GLU A 56 13.70 6.67 -12.44
N GLY A 57 13.96 5.45 -11.96
CA GLY A 57 14.57 4.36 -12.73
C GLY A 57 13.65 3.75 -13.79
N GLY A 58 12.40 4.23 -13.92
CA GLY A 58 11.40 3.72 -14.85
C GLY A 58 10.55 2.58 -14.28
N GLY A 59 10.75 2.20 -13.02
CA GLY A 59 9.85 1.29 -12.32
C GLY A 59 8.44 1.87 -12.19
N CYS A 60 7.44 1.00 -12.11
CA CYS A 60 6.06 1.39 -11.83
C CYS A 60 5.67 1.01 -10.41
N MET A 61 4.60 1.62 -9.90
CA MET A 61 4.09 1.37 -8.56
C MET A 61 2.59 1.13 -8.56
N LEU A 62 2.15 0.08 -7.89
CA LEU A 62 0.76 -0.22 -7.61
C LEU A 62 0.49 -0.03 -6.11
N VAL A 63 -0.38 0.93 -5.79
CA VAL A 63 -0.84 1.19 -4.42
C VAL A 63 -2.18 0.50 -4.20
N LEU A 64 -2.27 -0.33 -3.17
CA LEU A 64 -3.40 -1.18 -2.86
C LEU A 64 -4.06 -0.74 -1.56
N THR A 65 -5.38 -0.67 -1.52
CA THR A 65 -6.13 -0.41 -0.31
C THR A 65 -7.39 -1.26 -0.27
N ASP A 66 -7.90 -1.59 0.92
CA ASP A 66 -9.21 -2.20 1.13
C ASP A 66 -10.30 -1.18 1.52
N ALA A 67 -9.95 0.12 1.44
CA ALA A 67 -10.77 1.26 1.83
C ALA A 67 -11.16 1.31 3.32
N GLN A 68 -10.59 0.46 4.17
CA GLN A 68 -10.80 0.55 5.61
C GLN A 68 -9.95 1.67 6.20
N PRO A 69 -10.45 2.40 7.21
CA PRO A 69 -9.64 3.36 7.94
C PRO A 69 -8.34 2.72 8.43
N ILE A 70 -7.21 3.37 8.18
CA ILE A 70 -5.90 2.94 8.70
C ILE A 70 -5.80 3.42 10.15
N THR A 71 -6.29 2.60 11.08
CA THR A 71 -6.26 2.91 12.52
C THR A 71 -5.63 1.80 13.36
N THR A 72 -5.03 2.17 14.47
CA THR A 72 -4.61 1.24 15.53
C THR A 72 -4.80 1.88 16.90
N TYR A 73 -4.91 1.06 17.93
CA TYR A 73 -4.94 1.51 19.32
C TYR A 73 -3.59 1.29 19.98
N ALA A 74 -3.20 2.21 20.85
CA ALA A 74 -1.96 2.20 21.62
C ALA A 74 -2.24 2.64 23.06
N LEU A 75 -1.38 2.27 24.01
CA LEU A 75 -1.33 3.00 25.28
C LEU A 75 -0.57 4.32 25.10
N GLY A 76 -0.94 5.34 25.84
CA GLY A 76 -0.34 6.67 25.76
C GLY A 76 1.18 6.70 25.97
N ASP A 77 1.69 5.78 26.78
CA ASP A 77 3.13 5.60 27.03
C ASP A 77 3.85 4.77 25.96
N GLU A 78 3.11 4.17 25.03
CA GLU A 78 3.66 3.47 23.85
C GLU A 78 3.83 4.39 22.63
N VAL A 79 3.26 5.59 22.66
CA VAL A 79 3.33 6.57 21.57
C VAL A 79 4.38 7.65 21.91
N PRO A 80 5.28 8.02 20.99
CA PRO A 80 6.18 9.15 21.19
C PRO A 80 5.36 10.41 21.51
N ALA A 81 5.71 11.12 22.59
CA ALA A 81 5.02 12.33 23.01
C ALA A 81 5.16 13.42 21.94
N ALA A 82 4.24 13.45 20.97
CA ALA A 82 4.22 14.46 19.92
C ALA A 82 3.63 15.78 20.43
N ASP A 83 2.62 15.73 21.31
CA ASP A 83 1.96 16.90 21.88
C ASP A 83 1.44 16.62 23.31
N GLY A 84 2.29 16.89 24.31
CA GLY A 84 1.92 16.89 25.73
C GLY A 84 1.98 15.53 26.45
N PRO A 85 1.88 15.52 27.79
CA PRO A 85 1.94 14.30 28.57
C PRO A 85 0.63 13.51 28.41
N VAL A 86 0.69 12.38 27.71
CA VAL A 86 -0.40 11.40 27.74
C VAL A 86 -0.35 10.67 29.08
N ALA A 87 -1.49 10.50 29.74
CA ALA A 87 -1.54 9.81 31.02
C ALA A 87 -1.20 8.32 30.84
N GLU A 88 -0.37 7.77 31.74
CA GLU A 88 -0.02 6.35 31.72
C GLU A 88 -1.29 5.49 31.81
N GLY A 89 -1.45 4.54 30.88
CA GLY A 89 -2.62 3.66 30.81
C GLY A 89 -3.83 4.20 30.03
N GLU A 90 -3.77 5.40 29.46
CA GLU A 90 -4.79 5.91 28.54
C GLU A 90 -4.68 5.21 27.17
N VAL A 91 -5.80 4.71 26.63
CA VAL A 91 -5.83 4.15 25.27
C VAL A 91 -6.04 5.30 24.28
N VAL A 92 -5.09 5.45 23.36
CA VAL A 92 -5.13 6.43 22.28
C VAL A 92 -5.38 5.73 20.93
N GLU A 93 -6.17 6.36 20.08
CA GLU A 93 -6.37 5.93 18.69
C GLU A 93 -5.41 6.68 17.78
N LEU A 94 -4.64 5.94 16.99
CA LEU A 94 -3.77 6.45 15.95
C LEU A 94 -4.44 6.23 14.61
N SER A 95 -4.52 7.29 13.80
CA SER A 95 -5.12 7.23 12.46
C SER A 95 -4.17 7.79 11.41
N LEU A 96 -3.97 7.07 10.31
CA LEU A 96 -3.28 7.56 9.13
C LEU A 96 -4.29 7.82 8.00
N PRO A 97 -4.22 8.97 7.30
CA PRO A 97 -4.99 9.13 6.08
C PRO A 97 -4.45 8.23 4.97
N HIS A 98 -5.33 7.72 4.12
CA HIS A 98 -4.91 7.05 2.89
C HIS A 98 -4.06 8.00 2.04
N PHE A 99 -3.02 7.45 1.43
CA PHE A 99 -2.17 8.13 0.44
C PHE A 99 -1.47 9.41 0.92
N ASP A 100 -1.47 9.71 2.23
CA ASP A 100 -0.82 10.89 2.82
C ASP A 100 0.68 10.98 2.55
N TRP A 101 1.31 9.84 2.30
CA TRP A 101 2.72 9.71 1.96
C TRP A 101 3.03 10.02 0.49
N LEU A 102 2.03 10.11 -0.39
CA LEU A 102 2.23 10.40 -1.81
C LEU A 102 2.30 11.92 -2.07
N PRO A 103 2.94 12.35 -3.18
CA PRO A 103 2.86 13.73 -3.63
C PRO A 103 1.41 14.17 -3.86
N ASP A 104 1.07 15.43 -3.54
CA ASP A 104 -0.31 15.95 -3.51
C ASP A 104 -1.15 15.62 -4.76
N VAL A 105 -0.56 15.74 -5.95
CA VAL A 105 -1.25 15.45 -7.22
C VAL A 105 -1.62 13.97 -7.33
N ILE A 106 -0.69 13.08 -6.93
CA ILE A 106 -0.89 11.63 -6.97
C ILE A 106 -1.87 11.22 -5.87
N ARG A 107 -1.73 11.81 -4.67
CA ARG A 107 -2.64 11.63 -3.55
C ARG A 107 -4.07 11.98 -3.93
N ALA A 108 -4.30 13.17 -4.48
CA ALA A 108 -5.63 13.62 -4.88
C ALA A 108 -6.28 12.68 -5.93
N ARG A 109 -5.47 12.14 -6.86
CA ARG A 109 -5.93 11.13 -7.82
C ARG A 109 -6.32 9.83 -7.14
N GLY A 110 -5.52 9.35 -6.19
CA GLY A 110 -5.81 8.15 -5.39
C GLY A 110 -7.10 8.30 -4.57
N GLU A 111 -7.26 9.44 -3.88
CA GLU A 111 -8.46 9.76 -3.12
C GLU A 111 -9.71 9.83 -4.03
N ALA A 112 -9.58 10.40 -5.22
CA ALA A 112 -10.66 10.46 -6.21
C ALA A 112 -11.03 9.05 -6.72
N PHE A 113 -10.04 8.21 -7.03
CA PHE A 113 -10.24 6.82 -7.40
C PHE A 113 -10.97 6.04 -6.30
N LEU A 114 -10.48 6.14 -5.06
CA LEU A 114 -11.05 5.46 -3.90
C LEU A 114 -12.52 5.85 -3.68
N ARG A 115 -12.80 7.15 -3.71
CA ARG A 115 -14.16 7.69 -3.58
C ARG A 115 -15.09 7.14 -4.67
N ALA A 116 -14.65 7.17 -5.93
CA ALA A 116 -15.44 6.65 -7.04
C ALA A 116 -15.76 5.16 -6.90
N GLN A 117 -14.80 4.35 -6.42
CA GLN A 117 -15.05 2.93 -6.19
C GLN A 117 -15.94 2.67 -4.98
N GLN A 118 -15.80 3.42 -3.88
CA GLN A 118 -16.69 3.34 -2.73
C GLN A 118 -18.14 3.65 -3.11
N GLU A 119 -18.37 4.73 -3.87
CA GLU A 119 -19.69 5.10 -4.39
C GLU A 119 -20.29 3.99 -5.27
N ARG A 120 -19.48 3.40 -6.14
CA ARG A 120 -19.89 2.27 -6.98
C ARG A 120 -20.24 1.03 -6.15
N PHE A 121 -19.44 0.71 -5.14
CA PHE A 121 -19.62 -0.47 -4.30
C PHE A 121 -20.79 -0.32 -3.31
N ALA A 122 -21.14 0.91 -2.92
CA ALA A 122 -22.28 1.19 -2.05
C ALA A 122 -23.61 0.64 -2.61
N VAL A 123 -23.75 0.59 -3.94
CA VAL A 123 -24.96 0.10 -4.63
C VAL A 123 -24.82 -1.31 -5.21
N LEU A 124 -23.60 -1.86 -5.25
CA LEU A 124 -23.32 -3.17 -5.84
C LEU A 124 -23.32 -4.27 -4.76
N PRO A 125 -24.13 -5.34 -4.91
CA PRO A 125 -24.08 -6.49 -4.01
C PRO A 125 -22.68 -7.09 -3.91
N ALA A 126 -22.26 -7.49 -2.71
CA ALA A 126 -20.90 -7.97 -2.44
C ALA A 126 -20.45 -9.11 -3.37
N LEU A 127 -21.36 -10.03 -3.72
CA LEU A 127 -21.08 -11.16 -4.62
C LEU A 127 -20.79 -10.76 -6.07
N LEU A 128 -21.15 -9.54 -6.48
CA LEU A 128 -20.89 -9.01 -7.82
C LEU A 128 -19.67 -8.09 -7.87
N ARG A 129 -19.02 -7.83 -6.73
CA ARG A 129 -17.83 -6.98 -6.66
C ARG A 129 -16.62 -7.77 -7.16
N PRO A 130 -15.84 -7.21 -8.10
CA PRO A 130 -14.56 -7.80 -8.47
C PRO A 130 -13.65 -7.93 -7.24
N PRO A 131 -12.83 -8.98 -7.13
CA PRO A 131 -11.90 -9.13 -6.01
C PRO A 131 -10.88 -7.99 -5.94
N VAL A 132 -10.47 -7.47 -7.10
CA VAL A 132 -9.56 -6.33 -7.25
C VAL A 132 -10.11 -5.42 -8.34
N VAL A 133 -10.10 -4.11 -8.10
CA VAL A 133 -10.41 -3.08 -9.10
C VAL A 133 -9.17 -2.23 -9.32
N LEU A 134 -8.70 -2.15 -10.56
CA LEU A 134 -7.51 -1.37 -10.94
C LEU A 134 -7.89 -0.01 -11.51
N GLU A 135 -6.99 0.97 -11.33
CA GLU A 135 -7.10 2.29 -11.93
C GLU A 135 -6.62 2.28 -13.39
N GLY A 136 -7.57 2.46 -14.32
CA GLY A 136 -7.31 2.59 -15.76
C GLY A 136 -6.94 1.27 -16.45
N ASP A 137 -6.75 1.36 -17.77
CA ASP A 137 -6.55 0.18 -18.62
C ASP A 137 -5.07 -0.28 -18.70
N GLU A 138 -4.13 0.63 -18.47
CA GLU A 138 -2.69 0.37 -18.47
C GLU A 138 -2.06 0.68 -17.10
N PRO A 139 -2.25 -0.16 -16.08
CA PRO A 139 -1.81 0.14 -14.72
C PRO A 139 -0.30 -0.04 -14.48
N PHE A 140 0.45 -0.62 -15.43
CA PHE A 140 1.87 -0.98 -15.27
C PHE A 140 2.83 -0.24 -16.23
N SER A 141 2.48 0.99 -16.61
CA SER A 141 3.36 1.81 -17.45
C SER A 141 4.57 2.32 -16.65
N ALA A 142 5.74 2.43 -17.30
CA ALA A 142 6.98 2.91 -16.68
C ALA A 142 6.80 4.27 -15.98
N GLY A 143 7.31 4.41 -14.75
CA GLY A 143 7.21 5.62 -13.93
C GLY A 143 5.79 5.94 -13.43
N LYS A 144 4.80 5.10 -13.72
CA LYS A 144 3.41 5.33 -13.33
C LYS A 144 3.16 4.80 -11.92
N VAL A 145 2.49 5.62 -11.12
CA VAL A 145 1.78 5.18 -9.92
C VAL A 145 0.36 4.85 -10.31
N SER A 146 -0.16 3.69 -9.93
CA SER A 146 -1.55 3.27 -10.15
C SER A 146 -2.17 2.79 -8.85
N PHE A 147 -3.50 2.89 -8.76
CA PHE A 147 -4.25 2.47 -7.57
C PHE A 147 -5.05 1.19 -7.81
N ALA A 148 -5.24 0.40 -6.75
CA ALA A 148 -6.23 -0.68 -6.75
C ALA A 148 -7.01 -0.74 -5.44
N LEU A 149 -8.30 -1.06 -5.58
CA LEU A 149 -9.19 -1.36 -4.46
C LEU A 149 -9.36 -2.87 -4.33
N LEU A 150 -9.13 -3.38 -3.13
CA LEU A 150 -9.37 -4.75 -2.74
C LEU A 150 -10.80 -4.91 -2.20
N SER A 151 -11.49 -5.96 -2.64
CA SER A 151 -12.75 -6.35 -2.01
C SER A 151 -12.52 -7.03 -0.67
N ALA A 152 -13.52 -6.93 0.21
CA ALA A 152 -13.50 -7.58 1.51
C ALA A 152 -13.21 -9.10 1.38
N GLY A 153 -12.31 -9.59 2.23
CA GLY A 153 -11.89 -11.00 2.25
C GLY A 153 -10.74 -11.35 1.29
N VAL A 154 -10.26 -10.41 0.48
CA VAL A 154 -8.99 -10.57 -0.24
C VAL A 154 -7.83 -10.30 0.73
N THR A 155 -7.00 -11.30 0.97
CA THR A 155 -5.86 -11.17 1.88
C THR A 155 -4.59 -10.79 1.12
N ARG A 156 -3.70 -10.03 1.78
CA ARG A 156 -2.37 -9.68 1.25
C ARG A 156 -1.59 -10.90 0.74
N ALA A 157 -1.53 -11.98 1.53
CA ALA A 157 -0.82 -13.19 1.14
C ALA A 157 -1.40 -13.85 -0.14
N ARG A 158 -2.73 -13.80 -0.31
CA ARG A 158 -3.37 -14.28 -1.53
C ARG A 158 -3.02 -13.40 -2.73
N LEU A 159 -3.08 -12.09 -2.54
CA LEU A 159 -2.79 -11.11 -3.59
C LEU A 159 -1.33 -11.18 -4.06
N GLU A 160 -0.37 -11.26 -3.13
CA GLU A 160 1.06 -11.39 -3.45
C GLU A 160 1.33 -12.62 -4.34
N ARG A 161 0.68 -13.75 -4.04
CA ARG A 161 0.77 -14.98 -4.84
C ARG A 161 0.18 -14.80 -6.23
N GLU A 162 -1.06 -14.30 -6.31
CA GLU A 162 -1.77 -14.12 -7.58
C GLU A 162 -1.11 -13.05 -8.48
N LEU A 163 -0.60 -11.96 -7.91
CA LEU A 163 0.12 -10.92 -8.66
C LEU A 163 1.42 -11.44 -9.27
N THR A 164 2.16 -12.29 -8.55
CA THR A 164 3.38 -12.90 -9.08
C THR A 164 3.07 -13.74 -10.34
N GLU A 165 2.00 -14.54 -10.28
CA GLU A 165 1.55 -15.36 -11.40
C GLU A 165 1.04 -14.51 -12.57
N TYR A 166 0.28 -13.45 -12.27
CA TYR A 166 -0.28 -12.54 -13.28
C TYR A 166 0.78 -11.73 -14.01
N LEU A 167 1.77 -11.19 -13.30
CA LEU A 167 2.88 -10.45 -13.92
C LEU A 167 3.73 -11.35 -14.81
N ALA A 168 3.97 -12.60 -14.40
CA ALA A 168 4.63 -13.59 -15.23
C ALA A 168 3.84 -13.85 -16.54
N TYR A 169 2.51 -13.95 -16.44
CA TYR A 169 1.64 -14.11 -17.61
C TYR A 169 1.67 -12.90 -18.55
N LEU A 170 1.49 -11.67 -18.03
CA LEU A 170 1.50 -10.45 -18.84
C LEU A 170 2.80 -10.32 -19.64
N ARG A 171 3.94 -10.52 -18.97
CA ARG A 171 5.25 -10.41 -19.61
C ARG A 171 5.49 -11.49 -20.66
N SER A 172 5.02 -12.72 -20.42
CA SER A 172 5.10 -13.79 -21.42
C SER A 172 4.30 -13.45 -22.69
N THR A 173 3.19 -12.71 -22.53
CA THR A 173 2.31 -12.31 -23.63
C THR A 173 2.93 -11.17 -24.43
N ASP A 174 3.55 -10.20 -23.77
CA ASP A 174 4.29 -9.10 -24.43
C ASP A 174 5.49 -9.63 -25.25
N ASP A 175 6.22 -10.62 -24.72
CA ASP A 175 7.32 -11.27 -25.42
C ASP A 175 6.84 -12.05 -26.66
N ILE A 176 5.69 -12.72 -26.57
CA ILE A 176 5.07 -13.38 -27.72
C ILE A 176 4.69 -12.35 -28.79
N THR A 177 4.03 -11.26 -28.38
CA THR A 177 3.54 -10.21 -29.28
C THR A 177 4.70 -9.51 -30.00
N ARG A 178 5.81 -9.23 -29.31
CA ARG A 178 7.04 -8.67 -29.91
C ARG A 178 7.74 -9.60 -30.89
N ARG A 179 7.63 -10.92 -30.72
CA ARG A 179 8.29 -11.91 -31.62
C ARG A 179 7.49 -12.17 -32.89
N THR A 180 6.21 -11.80 -32.91
CA THR A 180 5.30 -11.99 -34.05
C THR A 180 5.05 -10.72 -34.87
N ALA A 181 5.57 -9.57 -34.43
CA ALA A 181 5.54 -8.29 -35.15
C ALA A 181 6.84 -8.08 -35.95
#